data_AF-A0A7C1X405-F1
#
_entry.id   AF-A0A7C1X405-F1
#
_cell.length_a   1.000
_cell.length_b   1.000
_cell.length_c   1.000
_cell.angle_alpha   90.00
_cell.angle_beta   90.00
_cell.angle_gamma   90.00
#
_symmetry.space_group_name_H-M   'P 1'
#
loop_
_entity.id
_entity.type
_entity.pdbx_description
1 polymer ?
#
loop_
_entity_poly.entity_id
_entity_poly.type
_entity_poly.pdbx_seq_one_letter_code
_entity_poly.pdbx_strand_id
1 'polypeptide(L)'
;MAPTAPLTPPDRLLLGPGPSTTAPSVLQALAKPTVGHLDPWFLSTMDELREMLRTLFGTRNQLTIPMSGTGSSGMETCLVNLIEPG
;
A
#
# COMPACT_ATOMS: atom_id res chain seq x y z
N MET A 1 16.41 -17.58 -24.95
CA MET A 1 16.41 -16.12 -24.71
C MET A 1 17.65 -15.82 -23.89
N ALA A 2 18.56 -14.94 -24.34
CA ALA A 2 19.74 -14.60 -23.56
C ALA A 2 19.31 -13.91 -22.25
N PRO A 3 19.99 -14.15 -21.11
CA PRO A 3 19.65 -13.48 -19.87
C PRO A 3 19.88 -11.97 -20.03
N THR A 4 18.84 -11.19 -19.80
CA THR A 4 18.92 -9.72 -19.73
C THR A 4 19.75 -9.31 -18.52
N ALA A 5 20.55 -8.26 -18.67
CA ALA A 5 21.33 -7.69 -17.58
C ALA A 5 20.40 -7.26 -16.41
N PRO A 6 20.88 -7.32 -15.15
CA PRO A 6 20.10 -6.87 -14.00
C PRO A 6 19.66 -5.40 -14.12
N LEU A 7 18.45 -5.09 -13.63
CA LEU A 7 17.96 -3.71 -13.56
C LEU A 7 18.74 -2.94 -12.49
N THR A 8 19.37 -1.84 -12.85
CA THR A 8 20.13 -0.98 -11.93
C THR A 8 19.71 0.48 -12.13
N PRO A 9 18.61 0.92 -11.48
CA PRO A 9 18.18 2.31 -11.57
C PRO A 9 19.19 3.22 -10.85
N PRO A 10 19.35 4.47 -11.29
CA PRO A 10 20.28 5.38 -10.66
C PRO A 10 19.66 6.01 -9.40
N ASP A 11 20.50 6.33 -8.41
CA ASP A 11 20.03 6.99 -7.19
C ASP A 11 19.57 8.42 -7.48
N ARG A 12 18.39 8.76 -6.96
CA ARG A 12 17.76 10.08 -7.15
C ARG A 12 17.20 10.58 -5.83
N LEU A 13 17.48 11.85 -5.53
CA LEU A 13 16.80 12.57 -4.48
C LEU A 13 15.49 13.14 -5.05
N LEU A 14 14.35 12.65 -4.56
CA LEU A 14 13.04 13.05 -5.05
C LEU A 14 12.47 14.18 -4.17
N LEU A 15 12.46 15.41 -4.70
CA LEU A 15 11.95 16.61 -4.01
C LEU A 15 10.70 17.21 -4.69
N GLY A 16 10.09 16.48 -5.63
CA GLY A 16 8.82 16.86 -6.24
C GLY A 16 7.62 16.58 -5.31
N PRO A 17 6.39 16.87 -5.76
CA PRO A 17 5.17 16.60 -4.98
C PRO A 17 4.86 15.10 -4.81
N GLY A 18 5.53 14.25 -5.59
CA GLY A 18 5.43 12.80 -5.51
C GLY A 18 5.93 12.12 -6.78
N PRO A 19 6.28 10.82 -6.73
CA PRO A 19 6.45 10.01 -5.51
C PRO A 19 7.65 10.46 -4.69
N SER A 20 7.60 10.23 -3.37
CA SER A 20 8.73 10.48 -2.46
C SER A 20 9.71 9.30 -2.45
N THR A 21 10.95 9.53 -2.04
CA THR A 21 11.93 8.46 -1.82
C THR A 21 11.38 7.45 -0.81
N THR A 22 11.36 6.17 -1.18
CA THR A 22 10.91 5.07 -0.31
C THR A 22 11.95 4.80 0.79
N ALA A 23 11.50 4.67 2.04
CA ALA A 23 12.39 4.33 3.15
C ALA A 23 13.05 2.96 2.92
N PRO A 24 14.36 2.78 3.23
CA PRO A 24 15.05 1.51 3.01
C PRO A 24 14.38 0.30 3.68
N SER A 25 13.76 0.48 4.85
CA SER A 25 13.02 -0.58 5.56
C SER A 25 11.81 -1.10 4.78
N VAL A 26 11.11 -0.22 4.03
CA VAL A 26 9.96 -0.61 3.19
C VAL A 26 10.44 -1.42 1.98
N LEU A 27 11.54 -1.01 1.34
CA LEU A 27 12.13 -1.78 0.24
C LEU A 27 12.60 -3.17 0.70
N GLN A 28 13.20 -3.26 1.90
CA GLN A 28 13.58 -4.54 2.50
C GLN A 28 12.38 -5.43 2.84
N ALA A 29 11.25 -4.85 3.25
CA ALA A 29 10.02 -5.58 3.51
C ALA A 29 9.39 -6.12 2.20
N LEU A 30 9.41 -5.34 1.12
CA LEU A 30 8.92 -5.76 -0.20
C LEU A 30 9.74 -6.91 -0.80
N ALA A 31 10.99 -7.07 -0.41
CA ALA A 31 11.87 -8.16 -0.86
C ALA A 31 11.66 -9.49 -0.10
N LYS A 32 10.76 -9.54 0.89
CA LYS A 32 10.48 -10.77 1.66
C LYS A 32 9.61 -11.76 0.85
N PRO A 33 9.67 -13.06 1.17
CA PRO A 33 8.83 -14.07 0.53
C PRO A 33 7.33 -13.75 0.69
N THR A 34 6.56 -14.07 -0.34
CA THR A 34 5.10 -13.92 -0.32
C THR A 34 4.44 -14.97 0.57
N VAL A 35 3.34 -14.60 1.20
CA VAL A 35 2.46 -15.48 1.97
C VAL A 35 1.09 -15.59 1.31
N GLY A 36 0.32 -16.63 1.64
CA GLY A 36 -1.06 -16.77 1.16
C GLY A 36 -1.98 -15.69 1.73
N HIS A 37 -2.95 -15.22 0.94
CA HIS A 37 -3.88 -14.15 1.36
C HIS A 37 -4.87 -14.56 2.47
N LEU A 38 -5.00 -15.87 2.74
CA LEU A 38 -5.77 -16.41 3.87
C LEU A 38 -4.86 -17.04 4.94
N ASP A 39 -3.54 -16.85 4.83
CA ASP A 39 -2.60 -17.33 5.84
C ASP A 39 -2.88 -16.62 7.19
N PRO A 40 -2.93 -17.33 8.32
CA PRO A 40 -3.18 -16.72 9.62
C PRO A 40 -2.23 -15.55 9.95
N TRP A 41 -0.97 -15.64 9.52
CA TRP A 41 0.00 -14.57 9.71
C TRP A 41 -0.38 -13.31 8.90
N PHE A 42 -0.86 -13.49 7.67
CA PHE A 42 -1.32 -12.38 6.83
C PHE A 42 -2.56 -11.71 7.42
N LEU A 43 -3.53 -12.50 7.91
CA LEU A 43 -4.74 -11.98 8.54
C LEU A 43 -4.42 -11.14 9.80
N SER A 44 -3.52 -11.64 10.67
CA SER A 44 -3.05 -10.89 11.84
C SER A 44 -2.37 -9.58 11.45
N THR A 45 -1.52 -9.62 10.42
CA THR A 45 -0.83 -8.43 9.89
C THR A 45 -1.83 -7.40 9.34
N MET A 46 -2.89 -7.86 8.68
CA MET A 46 -3.95 -6.99 8.18
C MET A 46 -4.74 -6.34 9.32
N ASP A 47 -5.01 -7.05 10.42
CA ASP A 47 -5.67 -6.46 11.59
C ASP A 47 -4.80 -5.39 12.26
N GLU A 48 -3.50 -5.64 12.41
CA GLU A 48 -2.54 -4.65 12.91
C GLU A 48 -2.49 -3.41 11.99
N LEU A 49 -2.47 -3.62 10.67
CA LEU A 49 -2.49 -2.52 9.69
C LEU A 49 -3.75 -1.65 9.85
N ARG A 50 -4.92 -2.25 10.11
CA ARG A 50 -6.16 -1.49 10.34
C ARG A 50 -6.05 -0.59 11.58
N GLU A 51 -5.45 -1.08 12.67
CA GLU A 51 -5.20 -0.25 13.86
C GLU A 51 -4.20 0.89 13.60
N MET A 52 -3.14 0.61 12.85
CA MET A 52 -2.18 1.63 12.43
C MET A 52 -2.84 2.72 11.57
N LEU A 53 -3.72 2.34 10.63
CA LEU A 53 -4.47 3.30 9.82
C LEU A 53 -5.44 4.13 10.67
N ARG A 54 -6.12 3.53 11.66
CA ARG A 54 -6.98 4.28 12.58
C ARG A 54 -6.19 5.30 13.39
N THR A 55 -4.99 4.92 13.84
CA THR A 55 -4.06 5.83 14.52
C THR A 55 -3.63 6.97 13.59
N LEU A 56 -3.24 6.65 12.35
CA LEU A 56 -2.82 7.63 11.34
C LEU A 56 -3.92 8.65 11.03
N PHE A 57 -5.16 8.19 10.84
CA PHE A 57 -6.31 9.05 10.53
C PHE A 57 -6.98 9.66 11.78
N GLY A 58 -6.56 9.29 12.99
CA GLY A 58 -7.18 9.79 14.23
C GLY A 58 -8.66 9.38 14.38
N THR A 59 -9.02 8.17 13.97
CA THR A 59 -10.42 7.68 13.93
C THR A 59 -10.64 6.42 14.78
N ARG A 60 -11.90 6.15 15.12
CA ARG A 60 -12.36 4.89 15.75
C ARG A 60 -13.19 4.01 14.81
N ASN A 61 -13.27 4.36 13.52
CA ASN A 61 -14.08 3.63 12.54
C ASN A 61 -13.56 2.19 12.37
N GLN A 62 -14.41 1.20 12.64
CA GLN A 62 -14.04 -0.21 12.51
C GLN A 62 -13.68 -0.58 11.07
N LEU A 63 -14.43 -0.05 10.10
CA LEU A 63 -14.15 -0.16 8.67
C LEU A 63 -13.10 0.88 8.25
N THR A 64 -11.85 0.61 8.60
CA THR A 64 -10.68 1.36 8.15
C THR A 64 -9.74 0.35 7.50
N ILE A 65 -9.60 0.38 6.18
CA ILE A 65 -8.87 -0.62 5.39
C ILE A 65 -8.05 0.07 4.28
N PRO A 66 -6.93 -0.52 3.84
CA PRO A 66 -6.24 -0.07 2.64
C PRO A 66 -7.00 -0.52 1.38
N MET A 67 -6.92 0.28 0.32
CA MET A 67 -7.38 -0.12 -1.01
C MET A 67 -6.18 -0.50 -1.88
N SER A 68 -6.24 -1.69 -2.49
CA SER A 68 -5.21 -2.19 -3.40
C SER A 68 -5.25 -1.44 -4.73
N GLY A 69 -4.64 -0.26 -4.76
CA GLY A 69 -4.59 0.62 -5.92
C GLY A 69 -3.66 1.80 -5.72
N THR A 70 -3.65 2.71 -6.69
CA THR A 70 -2.88 3.96 -6.58
C THR A 70 -3.70 5.02 -5.84
N GLY A 71 -3.14 6.23 -5.64
CA GLY A 71 -3.77 7.27 -4.80
C GLY A 71 -5.24 7.55 -5.12
N SER A 72 -5.61 7.66 -6.40
CA SER A 72 -7.00 7.96 -6.81
C SER A 72 -7.97 6.79 -6.62
N SER A 73 -7.48 5.54 -6.49
CA SER A 73 -8.34 4.37 -6.31
C SER A 73 -9.11 4.42 -4.99
N GLY A 74 -8.55 5.03 -3.94
CA GLY A 74 -9.26 5.26 -2.68
C GLY A 74 -10.45 6.21 -2.83
N MET A 75 -10.24 7.31 -3.55
CA MET A 75 -11.31 8.27 -3.88
C MET A 75 -12.41 7.60 -4.71
N GLU A 76 -12.03 6.91 -5.79
CA GLU A 76 -12.98 6.20 -6.64
C GLU A 76 -13.80 5.17 -5.86
N THR A 77 -13.16 4.39 -4.98
CA THR A 77 -13.84 3.43 -4.11
C THR A 77 -14.95 4.10 -3.29
N CYS A 78 -14.67 5.27 -2.69
CA CYS A 78 -15.69 6.01 -1.95
C CYS A 78 -16.82 6.50 -2.87
N LEU A 79 -16.49 7.07 -4.04
CA LEU A 79 -17.50 7.62 -4.95
C LEU A 79 -18.45 6.53 -5.47
N VAL A 80 -17.91 5.42 -5.99
CA VAL A 80 -18.74 4.38 -6.63
C VAL A 80 -19.60 3.59 -5.65
N ASN A 81 -19.26 3.58 -4.35
CA ASN A 81 -20.03 2.88 -3.32
C ASN A 81 -21.03 3.78 -2.59
N LEU A 82 -20.82 5.11 -2.58
CA LEU A 82 -21.65 6.04 -1.81
C LEU A 82 -22.57 6.90 -2.66
N ILE A 83 -22.28 7.06 -3.96
CA ILE A 83 -23.08 7.88 -4.89
C ILE A 83 -23.97 6.96 -5.72
N GLU A 84 -25.27 7.25 -5.71
CA GLU A 84 -26.26 6.63 -6.60
C GLU A 84 -26.52 7.50 -7.83
N PRO A 85 -27.02 6.95 -8.95
CA PRO A 85 -27.39 7.75 -10.11
C PRO A 85 -28.55 8.71 -9.82
N GLY A 86 -28.34 10.02 -10.06
CA GLY A 86 -29.35 11.08 -9.96
C GLY A 86 -29.19 11.95 -8.73
#